data_AF-A0A354FS65-F1
#
_entry.id   AF-A0A354FS65-F1
#
_cell.length_a   1.000
_cell.length_b   1.000
_cell.length_c   1.000
_cell.angle_alpha   90.00
_cell.angle_beta   90.00
_cell.angle_gamma   90.00
#
_symmetry.space_group_name_H-M   'P 1'
#
loop_
_entity.id
_entity.type
_entity.pdbx_description
1 polymer ?
#
loop_
_entity_poly.entity_id
_entity_poly.type
_entity_poly.pdbx_seq_one_letter_code
_entity_poly.pdbx_strand_id
1 'polypeptide(L)'
;MKPILFFIILIGSILAETAQEKAVQDLRLAQQKLRSLQLEITDEAGDLIKKVETIDDKVLNQNKTLSDLLKAEENVAGEQRQLKNELARRKGEFEYTLSSLRSFGSGMKDRIHPAEKQDFGDKLKKRLELANTAGDNLVAEIERRLFLLHLSADRLQAVSGGQRFDGSAVTEGNVIEEGKFAIAGPLGYFASNDNEVLGFTSITTAEGVDYPNLALLKEGGESISELVNSGSSSVPVDASMGKAIQVARVKKSFSDYVQGGGVVGYGILALGLLAILIAIWKVIEISRFPIPNRTKLNYILDDLLSGDSENAHSKAQEFQGLGGKMVAAGVTYFYDKRRILEDALLEKLGMIQPRLERYLPFLALVAAAAPMMGLLGTVLGIMKTFAMMSIGGSGDSKSFSAGISEALITTAMGLIVAIPVIIIHGMLKSLAKSKFGQAEGVALSMLNGTTELEDAAGKKPSREEPEDLDLDEAELI
;
A
#
# COMPACT_ATOMS: atom_id res chain seq x y z
N MET A 1 -15.63 40.08 -164.77
CA MET A 1 -16.00 39.13 -163.68
C MET A 1 -14.82 38.32 -163.12
N LYS A 2 -13.61 38.89 -163.00
CA LYS A 2 -12.49 38.26 -162.27
C LYS A 2 -11.75 39.16 -161.24
N PRO A 3 -12.15 40.41 -160.91
CA PRO A 3 -11.33 41.27 -160.05
C PRO A 3 -11.59 41.13 -158.53
N ILE A 4 -12.62 40.38 -158.09
CA ILE A 4 -13.01 40.31 -156.66
C ILE A 4 -12.54 39.01 -156.00
N LEU A 5 -12.45 37.91 -156.74
CA LEU A 5 -12.08 36.59 -156.20
C LEU A 5 -10.59 36.46 -155.87
N PHE A 6 -9.71 37.15 -156.61
CA PHE A 6 -8.26 37.12 -156.35
C PHE A 6 -7.87 37.94 -155.11
N PHE A 7 -8.62 39.01 -154.82
CA PHE A 7 -8.39 39.86 -153.64
C PHE A 7 -8.86 39.16 -152.35
N ILE A 8 -9.94 38.40 -152.40
CA ILE A 8 -10.46 37.65 -151.24
C ILE A 8 -9.59 36.43 -150.91
N ILE A 9 -9.01 35.76 -151.91
CA ILE A 9 -8.08 34.63 -151.67
C ILE A 9 -6.76 35.14 -151.08
N LEU A 10 -6.23 36.29 -151.55
CA LEU A 10 -5.01 36.88 -151.01
C LEU A 10 -5.21 37.38 -149.56
N ILE A 11 -6.35 37.99 -149.27
CA ILE A 11 -6.68 38.48 -147.91
C ILE A 11 -6.98 37.32 -146.96
N GLY A 12 -7.64 36.25 -147.43
CA GLY A 12 -7.90 35.04 -146.64
C GLY A 12 -6.61 34.29 -146.25
N SER A 13 -5.62 34.24 -147.13
CA SER A 13 -4.29 33.69 -146.82
C SER A 13 -3.56 34.53 -145.78
N ILE A 14 -3.59 35.87 -145.91
CA ILE A 14 -2.93 36.79 -144.97
C ILE A 14 -3.61 36.77 -143.60
N LEU A 15 -4.94 36.66 -143.52
CA LEU A 15 -5.69 36.53 -142.26
C LEU A 15 -5.51 35.15 -141.60
N ALA A 16 -5.37 34.07 -142.39
CA ALA A 16 -5.09 32.75 -141.86
C ALA A 16 -3.63 32.62 -141.38
N GLU A 17 -2.65 33.18 -142.09
CA GLU A 17 -1.24 33.26 -141.65
C GLU A 17 -1.11 34.11 -140.39
N THR A 18 -1.76 35.28 -140.32
CA THR A 18 -1.70 36.14 -139.12
C THR A 18 -2.45 35.54 -137.92
N ALA A 19 -3.56 34.82 -138.14
CA ALA A 19 -4.25 34.09 -137.07
C ALA A 19 -3.46 32.87 -136.58
N GLN A 20 -2.80 32.13 -137.49
CA GLN A 20 -1.96 30.98 -137.17
C GLN A 20 -0.65 31.43 -136.48
N GLU A 21 -0.03 32.53 -136.92
CA GLU A 21 1.10 33.16 -136.22
C GLU A 21 0.69 33.61 -134.82
N LYS A 22 -0.46 34.25 -134.67
CA LYS A 22 -0.94 34.71 -133.37
C LYS A 22 -1.26 33.53 -132.43
N ALA A 23 -1.86 32.46 -132.92
CA ALA A 23 -2.11 31.24 -132.14
C ALA A 23 -0.80 30.52 -131.75
N VAL A 24 0.19 30.49 -132.64
CA VAL A 24 1.54 29.94 -132.34
C VAL A 24 2.29 30.84 -131.36
N GLN A 25 2.11 32.16 -131.45
CA GLN A 25 2.69 33.14 -130.54
C GLN A 25 2.05 33.06 -129.14
N ASP A 26 0.73 32.93 -129.06
CA ASP A 26 0.00 32.72 -127.81
C ASP A 26 0.33 31.37 -127.17
N LEU A 27 0.50 30.30 -127.96
CA LEU A 27 0.97 29.00 -127.48
C LEU A 27 2.40 29.09 -126.94
N ARG A 28 3.30 29.80 -127.63
CA ARG A 28 4.67 30.04 -127.14
C ARG A 28 4.67 30.87 -125.86
N LEU A 29 3.84 31.91 -125.77
CA LEU A 29 3.68 32.72 -124.56
C LEU A 29 3.10 31.90 -123.40
N ALA A 30 2.11 31.04 -123.65
CA ALA A 30 1.54 30.15 -122.64
C ALA A 30 2.55 29.10 -122.18
N GLN A 31 3.36 28.53 -123.09
CA GLN A 31 4.44 27.59 -122.75
C GLN A 31 5.58 28.28 -121.98
N GLN A 32 5.93 29.53 -122.31
CA GLN A 32 6.90 30.33 -121.55
C GLN A 32 6.37 30.71 -120.17
N LYS A 33 5.09 31.09 -120.07
CA LYS A 33 4.41 31.32 -118.78
C LYS A 33 4.36 30.04 -117.94
N LEU A 34 4.04 28.90 -118.53
CA LEU A 34 4.02 27.62 -117.83
C LEU A 34 5.43 27.24 -117.34
N ARG A 35 6.46 27.39 -118.18
CA ARG A 35 7.86 27.12 -117.77
C ARG A 35 8.35 28.07 -116.67
N SER A 36 8.01 29.36 -116.76
CA SER A 36 8.37 30.33 -115.72
C SER A 36 7.64 30.05 -114.41
N LEU A 37 6.34 29.77 -114.45
CA LEU A 37 5.58 29.32 -113.28
C LEU A 37 6.12 28.01 -112.70
N GLN A 38 6.50 27.03 -113.54
CA GLN A 38 7.10 25.79 -113.07
C GLN A 38 8.45 26.04 -112.40
N LEU A 39 9.29 26.92 -112.93
CA LEU A 39 10.55 27.31 -112.32
C LEU A 39 10.34 28.04 -111.00
N GLU A 40 9.40 28.99 -110.94
CA GLU A 40 9.04 29.73 -109.73
C GLU A 40 8.51 28.79 -108.64
N ILE A 41 7.58 27.88 -108.97
CA ILE A 41 7.09 26.86 -108.03
C ILE A 41 8.21 25.93 -107.56
N THR A 42 9.15 25.56 -108.42
CA THR A 42 10.27 24.68 -108.04
C THR A 42 11.25 25.39 -107.10
N ASP A 43 11.51 26.67 -107.33
CA ASP A 43 12.36 27.51 -106.49
C ASP A 43 11.71 27.78 -105.12
N GLU A 44 10.43 28.17 -105.12
CA GLU A 44 9.65 28.34 -103.88
C GLU A 44 9.53 27.03 -103.10
N ALA A 45 9.28 25.90 -103.76
CA ALA A 45 9.26 24.59 -103.13
C ALA A 45 10.62 24.21 -102.54
N GLY A 46 11.72 24.49 -103.24
CA GLY A 46 13.08 24.29 -102.74
C GLY A 46 13.38 25.12 -101.49
N ASP A 47 12.95 26.38 -101.46
CA ASP A 47 13.10 27.26 -100.30
C ASP A 47 12.20 26.86 -99.13
N LEU A 48 10.97 26.40 -99.41
CA LEU A 48 10.07 25.82 -98.41
C LEU A 48 10.68 24.55 -97.77
N ILE A 49 11.26 23.65 -98.57
CA ILE A 49 11.92 22.43 -98.06
C ILE A 49 13.08 22.80 -97.14
N LYS A 50 13.96 23.73 -97.54
CA LYS A 50 15.06 24.21 -96.69
C LYS A 50 14.55 24.82 -95.37
N LYS A 51 13.44 25.57 -95.41
CA LYS A 51 12.81 26.12 -94.21
C LYS A 51 12.26 25.02 -93.30
N VAL A 52 11.62 23.99 -93.86
CA VAL A 52 11.13 22.83 -93.11
C VAL A 52 12.29 22.06 -92.47
N GLU A 53 13.35 21.74 -93.23
CA GLU A 53 14.55 21.07 -92.70
C GLU A 53 15.19 21.87 -91.55
N THR A 54 15.31 23.20 -91.72
CA THR A 54 15.85 24.08 -90.66
C THR A 54 14.96 24.07 -89.40
N ILE A 55 13.64 23.98 -89.56
CA ILE A 55 12.70 23.89 -88.43
C ILE A 55 12.80 22.51 -87.78
N ASP A 56 12.87 21.43 -88.56
CA ASP A 56 13.02 20.06 -88.04
C ASP A 56 14.32 19.90 -87.25
N ASP A 57 15.43 20.43 -87.76
CA ASP A 57 16.72 20.46 -87.04
C ASP A 57 16.63 21.25 -85.73
N LYS A 58 15.88 22.37 -85.72
CA LYS A 58 15.63 23.13 -84.49
C LYS A 58 14.78 22.33 -83.51
N VAL A 59 13.72 21.68 -83.97
CA VAL A 59 12.84 20.83 -83.13
C VAL A 59 13.61 19.66 -82.55
N LEU A 60 14.45 18.98 -83.34
CA LEU A 60 15.33 17.91 -82.89
C LEU A 60 16.29 18.38 -81.80
N ASN A 61 16.97 19.51 -82.01
CA ASN A 61 17.89 20.08 -81.02
C ASN A 61 17.15 20.53 -79.74
N GLN A 62 15.97 21.14 -79.87
CA GLN A 62 15.15 21.53 -78.73
C GLN A 62 14.66 20.31 -77.95
N ASN A 63 14.22 19.24 -78.62
CA ASN A 63 13.80 18.00 -77.97
C ASN A 63 14.96 17.31 -77.25
N LYS A 64 16.15 17.31 -77.83
CA LYS A 64 17.36 16.81 -77.17
C LYS A 64 17.69 17.62 -75.91
N THR A 65 17.67 18.95 -76.03
CA THR A 65 17.90 19.86 -74.90
C THR A 65 16.86 19.65 -73.80
N LEU A 66 15.59 19.51 -74.16
CA LEU A 66 14.50 19.22 -73.22
C LEU A 66 14.72 17.87 -72.53
N SER A 67 15.11 16.82 -73.27
CA SER A 67 15.41 15.51 -72.68
C SER A 67 16.57 15.56 -71.69
N ASP A 68 17.64 16.30 -72.02
CA ASP A 68 18.80 16.46 -71.14
C ASP A 68 18.44 17.29 -69.89
N LEU A 69 17.61 18.33 -70.05
CA LEU A 69 17.10 19.13 -68.92
C LEU A 69 16.18 18.31 -68.00
N LEU A 70 15.29 17.49 -68.54
CA LEU A 70 14.42 16.61 -67.75
C LEU A 70 15.22 15.59 -66.94
N LYS A 71 16.28 15.01 -67.53
CA LYS A 71 17.19 14.11 -66.79
C LYS A 71 17.94 14.84 -65.68
N ALA A 72 18.39 16.07 -65.94
CA ALA A 72 19.05 16.90 -64.92
C ALA A 72 18.08 17.24 -63.77
N GLU A 73 16.82 17.58 -64.08
CA GLU A 73 15.77 17.84 -63.09
C GLU A 73 15.49 16.58 -62.24
N GLU A 74 15.36 15.41 -62.86
CA GLU A 74 15.15 14.14 -62.16
C GLU A 74 16.32 13.81 -61.21
N ASN A 75 17.56 14.04 -61.65
CA ASN A 75 18.75 13.86 -60.81
C ASN A 75 18.74 14.79 -59.59
N VAL A 76 18.47 16.09 -59.80
CA VAL A 76 18.40 17.08 -58.72
C VAL A 76 17.28 16.74 -57.75
N ALA A 77 16.11 16.34 -58.23
CA ALA A 77 15.00 15.90 -57.40
C ALA A 77 15.37 14.65 -56.58
N GLY A 78 16.11 13.72 -57.19
CA GLY A 78 16.67 12.54 -56.53
C GLY A 78 17.62 12.92 -55.38
N GLU A 79 18.60 13.79 -55.64
CA GLU A 79 19.56 14.28 -54.63
C GLU A 79 18.85 15.03 -53.50
N GLN A 80 17.90 15.91 -53.81
CA GLN A 80 17.11 16.61 -52.80
C GLN A 80 16.33 15.64 -51.91
N ARG A 81 15.75 14.58 -52.49
CA ARG A 81 15.05 13.55 -51.72
C ARG A 81 16.00 12.78 -50.80
N GLN A 82 17.19 12.44 -51.28
CA GLN A 82 18.22 11.77 -50.46
C GLN A 82 18.67 12.67 -49.31
N LEU A 83 19.02 13.93 -49.59
CA LEU A 83 19.42 14.92 -48.58
C LEU A 83 18.32 15.15 -47.54
N LYS A 84 17.06 15.24 -47.96
CA LYS A 84 15.92 15.38 -47.05
C LYS A 84 15.76 14.17 -46.13
N ASN A 85 15.91 12.96 -46.66
CA ASN A 85 15.88 11.73 -45.88
C ASN A 85 17.06 11.66 -44.89
N GLU A 86 18.26 12.03 -45.32
CA GLU A 86 19.44 12.05 -44.43
C GLU A 86 19.30 13.11 -43.34
N LEU A 87 18.80 14.31 -43.67
CA LEU A 87 18.51 15.36 -42.70
C LEU A 87 17.48 14.88 -41.66
N ALA A 88 16.40 14.25 -42.10
CA ALA A 88 15.37 13.70 -41.20
C ALA A 88 15.95 12.60 -40.29
N ARG A 89 16.77 11.70 -40.84
CA ARG A 89 17.47 10.67 -40.07
C ARG A 89 18.41 11.28 -39.03
N ARG A 90 19.29 12.21 -39.43
CA ARG A 90 20.21 12.90 -38.51
C ARG A 90 19.45 13.65 -37.43
N LYS A 91 18.36 14.35 -37.77
CA LYS A 91 17.51 15.02 -36.78
C LYS A 91 16.95 14.03 -35.74
N GLY A 92 16.48 12.86 -36.19
CA GLY A 92 16.03 11.79 -35.29
C GLY A 92 17.14 11.27 -34.37
N GLU A 93 18.36 11.09 -34.88
CA GLU A 93 19.53 10.69 -34.07
C GLU A 93 19.88 11.74 -32.99
N PHE A 94 19.80 13.02 -33.34
CA PHE A 94 19.97 14.14 -32.39
C PHE A 94 18.88 14.14 -31.30
N GLU A 95 17.61 14.01 -31.68
CA GLU A 95 16.48 13.98 -30.73
C GLU A 95 16.56 12.78 -29.79
N TYR A 96 16.94 11.60 -30.30
CA TYR A 96 17.16 10.41 -29.48
C TYR A 96 18.26 10.64 -28.44
N THR A 97 19.43 11.11 -28.89
CA THR A 97 20.58 11.42 -28.00
C THR A 97 20.17 12.42 -26.93
N LEU A 98 19.45 13.46 -27.32
CA LEU A 98 18.98 14.49 -26.41
C LEU A 98 17.97 13.95 -25.38
N SER A 99 17.06 13.08 -25.81
CA SER A 99 16.13 12.38 -24.92
C SER A 99 16.87 11.53 -23.87
N SER A 100 17.91 10.80 -24.28
CA SER A 100 18.75 10.03 -23.34
C SER A 100 19.45 10.94 -22.33
N LEU A 101 19.99 12.09 -22.77
CA LEU A 101 20.64 13.07 -21.89
C LEU A 101 19.64 13.76 -20.94
N ARG A 102 18.42 14.04 -21.41
CA ARG A 102 17.32 14.56 -20.57
C ARG A 102 16.95 13.57 -19.47
N SER A 103 16.75 12.32 -19.84
CA SER A 103 16.43 11.22 -18.92
C SER A 103 17.54 10.97 -17.90
N PHE A 104 18.80 11.02 -18.34
CA PHE A 104 19.96 10.94 -17.44
C PHE A 104 19.96 12.07 -16.41
N GLY A 105 19.76 13.31 -16.85
CA GLY A 105 19.75 14.49 -15.98
C GLY A 105 18.59 14.48 -14.98
N SER A 106 17.37 14.12 -15.40
CA SER A 106 16.22 14.05 -14.51
C SER A 106 16.36 12.92 -13.48
N GLY A 107 16.76 11.72 -13.93
CA GLY A 107 16.94 10.56 -13.05
C GLY A 107 18.08 10.71 -12.04
N MET A 108 19.02 11.63 -12.25
CA MET A 108 20.13 11.87 -11.32
C MET A 108 19.65 12.45 -9.98
N LYS A 109 18.59 13.27 -9.99
CA LYS A 109 18.01 13.87 -8.78
C LYS A 109 17.60 12.81 -7.74
N ASP A 110 17.18 11.65 -8.20
CA ASP A 110 16.69 10.55 -7.35
C ASP A 110 17.78 9.53 -7.02
N ARG A 111 18.93 9.61 -7.69
CA ARG A 111 20.07 8.67 -7.53
C ARG A 111 21.19 9.21 -6.63
N ILE A 112 21.10 10.48 -6.24
CA ILE A 112 22.04 11.07 -5.27
C ILE A 112 21.58 10.78 -3.85
N HIS A 113 22.55 10.61 -2.96
CA HIS A 113 22.25 10.39 -1.56
C HIS A 113 21.57 11.65 -0.98
N PRO A 114 20.55 11.54 -0.10
CA PRO A 114 19.80 12.72 0.37
C PRO A 114 20.67 13.81 1.01
N ALA A 115 21.73 13.43 1.73
CA ALA A 115 22.69 14.39 2.27
C ALA A 115 23.44 15.18 1.18
N GLU A 116 23.72 14.58 0.02
CA GLU A 116 24.39 15.29 -1.09
C GLU A 116 23.49 16.32 -1.77
N LYS A 117 22.17 16.31 -1.52
CA LYS A 117 21.26 17.31 -2.11
C LYS A 117 21.65 18.74 -1.71
N GLN A 118 22.21 18.91 -0.51
CA GLN A 118 22.60 20.23 0.01
C GLN A 118 23.85 20.81 -0.66
N ASP A 119 24.80 19.97 -1.11
CA ASP A 119 25.99 20.46 -1.83
C ASP A 119 25.89 20.22 -3.35
N PHE A 120 25.68 18.96 -3.75
CA PHE A 120 25.61 18.56 -5.16
C PHE A 120 24.27 18.91 -5.81
N GLY A 121 23.16 18.85 -5.06
CA GLY A 121 21.82 19.11 -5.59
C GLY A 121 21.68 20.51 -6.18
N ASP A 122 22.26 21.53 -5.54
CA ASP A 122 22.28 22.90 -6.05
C ASP A 122 23.11 23.05 -7.32
N LYS A 123 24.28 22.40 -7.38
CA LYS A 123 25.14 22.37 -8.57
C LYS A 123 24.40 21.71 -9.74
N LEU A 124 23.71 20.59 -9.48
CA LEU A 124 22.89 19.88 -10.45
C LEU A 124 21.72 20.74 -10.94
N LYS A 125 20.97 21.36 -10.03
CA LYS A 125 19.81 22.22 -10.35
C LYS A 125 20.21 23.38 -11.27
N LYS A 126 21.27 24.12 -10.92
CA LYS A 126 21.79 25.23 -11.75
C LYS A 126 22.17 24.77 -13.16
N ARG A 127 22.79 23.60 -13.30
CA ARG A 127 23.18 23.04 -14.60
C ARG A 127 21.98 22.58 -15.42
N LEU A 128 20.97 21.96 -14.79
CA LEU A 128 19.73 21.56 -15.45
C LEU A 128 18.94 22.78 -15.94
N GLU A 129 18.82 23.83 -15.13
CA GLU A 129 18.19 25.09 -15.52
C GLU A 129 18.91 25.72 -16.71
N LEU A 130 20.24 25.79 -16.68
CA LEU A 130 21.04 26.30 -17.80
C LEU A 130 20.82 25.47 -19.08
N ALA A 131 20.76 24.15 -18.98
CA ALA A 131 20.49 23.29 -20.13
C ALA A 131 19.10 23.55 -20.73
N ASN A 132 18.09 23.78 -19.89
CA ASN A 132 16.71 24.02 -20.33
C ASN A 132 16.52 25.39 -21.02
N THR A 133 17.42 26.36 -20.83
CA THR A 133 17.34 27.65 -21.52
C THR A 133 17.83 27.61 -22.99
N ALA A 134 18.24 26.46 -23.51
CA ALA A 134 18.72 26.32 -24.89
C ALA A 134 17.62 26.48 -25.96
N GLY A 135 16.34 26.40 -25.59
CA GLY A 135 15.22 26.54 -26.51
C GLY A 135 15.26 25.51 -27.64
N ASP A 136 15.13 25.97 -28.89
CA ASP A 136 15.13 25.10 -30.08
C ASP A 136 16.54 24.77 -30.61
N ASN A 137 17.60 25.30 -29.99
CA ASN A 137 18.96 25.02 -30.42
C ASN A 137 19.47 23.69 -29.85
N LEU A 138 19.22 22.61 -30.60
CA LEU A 138 19.60 21.24 -30.23
C LEU A 138 21.09 21.08 -29.91
N VAL A 139 21.97 21.76 -30.65
CA VAL A 139 23.42 21.66 -30.45
C VAL A 139 23.82 22.28 -29.11
N ALA A 140 23.31 23.49 -28.83
CA ALA A 140 23.56 24.16 -27.55
C ALA A 140 22.99 23.37 -26.36
N GLU A 141 21.83 22.71 -26.51
CA GLU A 141 21.27 21.88 -25.45
C GLU A 141 22.16 20.66 -25.17
N ILE A 142 22.65 19.99 -26.21
CA ILE A 142 23.57 18.84 -26.06
C ILE A 142 24.85 19.26 -25.35
N GLU A 143 25.51 20.33 -25.81
CA GLU A 143 26.74 20.82 -25.17
C GLU A 143 26.54 21.10 -23.68
N ARG A 144 25.45 21.78 -23.32
CA ARG A 144 25.12 22.08 -21.92
C ARG A 144 24.82 20.82 -21.10
N ARG A 145 24.16 19.81 -21.70
CA ARG A 145 23.87 18.54 -21.03
C ARG A 145 25.09 17.62 -20.93
N LEU A 146 26.06 17.70 -21.84
CA LEU A 146 27.32 16.96 -21.73
C LEU A 146 28.11 17.36 -20.47
N PHE A 147 28.02 18.63 -20.05
CA PHE A 147 28.59 19.05 -18.75
C PHE A 147 27.96 18.33 -17.55
N LEU A 148 26.72 17.82 -17.64
CA LEU A 148 26.13 17.00 -16.58
C LEU A 148 26.84 15.66 -16.44
N LEU A 149 27.35 15.09 -17.54
CA LEU A 149 28.12 13.84 -17.50
C LEU A 149 29.45 14.05 -16.79
N HIS A 150 30.14 15.15 -17.09
CA HIS A 150 31.36 15.53 -16.36
C HIS A 150 31.10 15.74 -14.87
N LEU A 151 30.08 16.52 -14.53
CA LEU A 151 29.68 16.75 -13.14
C LEU A 151 29.36 15.42 -12.40
N SER A 152 28.76 14.46 -13.11
CA SER A 152 28.47 13.12 -12.56
C SER A 152 29.72 12.29 -12.35
N ALA A 153 30.66 12.33 -13.30
CA ALA A 153 31.92 11.62 -13.20
C ALA A 153 32.75 12.13 -12.02
N ASP A 154 32.85 13.47 -11.86
CA ASP A 154 33.52 14.11 -10.73
C ASP A 154 32.90 13.68 -9.40
N ARG A 155 31.56 13.63 -9.33
CA ARG A 155 30.84 13.16 -8.13
C ARG A 155 31.08 11.68 -7.85
N LEU A 156 31.06 10.81 -8.86
CA LEU A 156 31.35 9.39 -8.67
C LEU A 156 32.77 9.18 -8.15
N GLN A 157 33.74 9.94 -8.65
CA GLN A 157 35.11 9.88 -8.17
C GLN A 157 35.21 10.35 -6.70
N ALA A 158 34.57 11.47 -6.35
CA ALA A 158 34.54 11.97 -4.98
C ALA A 158 33.90 10.98 -3.99
N VAL A 159 32.75 10.41 -4.33
CA VAL A 159 32.03 9.43 -3.48
C VAL A 159 32.79 8.12 -3.34
N SER A 160 33.56 7.71 -4.36
CA SER A 160 34.34 6.47 -4.34
C SER A 160 35.49 6.50 -3.32
N GLY A 161 36.12 7.66 -3.14
CA GLY A 161 37.20 7.87 -2.15
C GLY A 161 36.69 8.24 -0.76
N GLY A 162 35.38 8.43 -0.62
CA GLY A 162 34.77 9.01 0.56
C GLY A 162 34.83 10.54 0.52
N GLN A 163 33.70 11.19 0.77
CA GLN A 163 33.61 12.65 0.84
C GLN A 163 33.06 13.10 2.20
N ARG A 164 33.48 14.29 2.62
CA ARG A 164 33.01 14.93 3.84
C ARG A 164 32.61 16.36 3.54
N PHE A 165 31.51 16.80 4.10
CA PHE A 165 30.99 18.15 3.90
C PHE A 165 30.07 18.55 5.06
N ASP A 166 29.92 19.84 5.28
CA ASP A 166 29.01 20.41 6.27
C ASP A 166 27.57 20.40 5.72
N GLY A 167 26.60 20.23 6.62
CA GLY A 167 25.20 20.33 6.27
C GLY A 167 24.29 20.05 7.47
N SER A 168 23.00 20.00 7.22
CA SER A 168 22.02 19.77 8.29
C SER A 168 21.26 18.46 8.08
N ALA A 169 20.85 17.85 9.18
CA ALA A 169 20.06 16.63 9.18
C ALA A 169 18.86 16.78 10.09
N VAL A 170 17.77 16.07 9.77
CA VAL A 170 16.58 16.05 10.61
C VAL A 170 16.65 14.84 11.52
N THR A 171 16.65 15.10 12.82
CA THR A 171 16.45 14.05 13.81
C THR A 171 14.98 13.65 13.83
N GLU A 172 14.67 12.49 14.42
CA GLU A 172 13.29 12.04 14.50
C GLU A 172 12.35 13.14 15.07
N GLY A 173 12.86 14.09 15.89
CA GLY A 173 12.14 15.21 16.51
C GLY A 173 11.56 16.26 15.56
N ASN A 174 11.77 16.12 14.25
CA ASN A 174 11.66 17.21 13.27
C ASN A 174 12.53 18.43 13.64
N VAL A 175 13.56 18.19 14.46
CA VAL A 175 14.56 19.17 14.85
C VAL A 175 15.70 19.05 13.85
N ILE A 176 16.03 20.18 13.24
CA ILE A 176 17.14 20.30 12.31
C ILE A 176 18.41 20.49 13.14
N GLU A 177 19.34 19.57 12.97
CA GLU A 177 20.66 19.62 13.62
C GLU A 177 21.72 19.96 12.57
N GLU A 178 22.57 20.92 12.90
CA GLU A 178 23.72 21.29 12.07
C GLU A 178 24.93 20.42 12.42
N GLY A 179 25.63 19.96 11.39
CA GLY A 179 26.79 19.12 11.60
C GLY A 179 27.53 18.82 10.31
N LYS A 180 28.17 17.65 10.31
CA LYS A 180 29.00 17.20 9.21
C LYS A 180 28.60 15.81 8.77
N PHE A 181 28.70 15.59 7.46
CA PHE A 181 28.47 14.30 6.82
C PHE A 181 29.78 13.65 6.42
N ALA A 182 29.81 12.32 6.48
CA ALA A 182 30.79 11.49 5.79
C ALA A 182 30.04 10.48 4.92
N ILE A 183 30.30 10.49 3.62
CA ILE A 183 29.67 9.58 2.65
C ILE A 183 30.75 8.73 2.00
N ALA A 184 30.56 7.42 2.00
CA ALA A 184 31.40 6.46 1.29
C ALA A 184 30.50 5.49 0.51
N GLY A 185 30.49 5.61 -0.82
CA GLY A 185 29.57 4.85 -1.66
C GLY A 185 28.10 5.13 -1.31
N PRO A 186 27.28 4.11 -0.99
CA PRO A 186 25.88 4.30 -0.62
C PRO A 186 25.68 4.60 0.89
N LEU A 187 26.74 4.51 1.69
CA LEU A 187 26.66 4.72 3.15
C LEU A 187 26.88 6.20 3.45
N GLY A 188 26.00 6.76 4.28
CA GLY A 188 26.15 8.10 4.81
C GLY A 188 26.07 8.11 6.33
N TYR A 189 26.97 8.90 6.92
CA TYR A 189 27.14 9.08 8.35
C TYR A 189 27.00 10.56 8.67
N PHE A 190 26.44 10.87 9.85
CA PHE A 190 26.29 12.22 10.34
C PHE A 190 26.75 12.34 11.79
N ALA A 191 27.41 13.46 12.08
CA ALA A 191 27.72 13.90 13.42
C ALA A 191 27.35 15.38 13.58
N SER A 192 26.55 15.69 14.60
CA SER A 192 26.25 17.08 15.00
C SER A 192 27.49 17.78 15.55
N ASN A 193 27.51 19.11 15.48
CA ASN A 193 28.61 19.94 15.97
C ASN A 193 28.88 19.78 17.48
N ASP A 194 27.87 19.44 18.26
CA ASP A 194 27.96 19.15 19.69
C ASP A 194 28.34 17.69 20.00
N ASN A 195 28.44 16.83 18.98
CA ASN A 195 28.63 15.39 19.08
C ASN A 195 27.55 14.63 19.87
N GLU A 196 26.40 15.23 20.14
CA GLU A 196 25.30 14.53 20.83
C GLU A 196 24.49 13.66 19.86
N VAL A 197 24.39 14.11 18.61
CA VAL A 197 23.60 13.46 17.56
C VAL A 197 24.53 12.76 16.57
N LEU A 198 24.60 11.44 16.69
CA LEU A 198 25.48 10.57 15.89
C LEU A 198 24.64 9.45 15.24
N GLY A 199 24.79 9.21 13.94
CA GLY A 199 24.00 8.16 13.30
C GLY A 199 24.19 7.99 11.80
N PHE A 200 23.37 7.10 11.23
CA PHE A 200 23.30 6.86 9.79
C PHE A 200 22.28 7.79 9.16
N THR A 201 22.58 8.25 7.96
CA THR A 201 21.59 8.94 7.13
C THR A 201 20.71 7.92 6.42
N SER A 202 19.40 8.01 6.64
CA SER A 202 18.42 7.15 5.96
C SER A 202 18.09 7.70 4.58
N ILE A 203 18.03 6.81 3.58
CA ILE A 203 17.57 7.13 2.21
C ILE A 203 16.03 7.15 2.16
N THR A 204 15.38 7.83 3.10
CA THR A 204 13.93 8.02 3.02
C THR A 204 13.66 9.17 2.05
N THR A 205 13.36 8.84 0.81
CA THR A 205 12.94 9.78 -0.23
C THR A 205 11.49 10.20 0.01
N ALA A 206 11.24 11.01 1.03
CA ALA A 206 10.03 11.81 1.06
C ALA A 206 10.24 13.01 0.12
N GLU A 207 9.35 13.19 -0.85
CA GLU A 207 9.36 14.37 -1.72
C GLU A 207 9.22 15.64 -0.85
N GLY A 208 10.10 16.62 -1.07
CA GLY A 208 10.01 17.93 -0.41
C GLY A 208 10.75 18.06 0.94
N VAL A 209 11.51 17.07 1.39
CA VAL A 209 12.39 17.22 2.56
C VAL A 209 13.80 17.60 2.11
N ASP A 210 14.22 18.82 2.44
CA ASP A 210 15.55 19.36 2.07
C ASP A 210 16.71 18.71 2.85
N TYR A 211 16.40 17.97 3.93
CA TYR A 211 17.37 17.39 4.85
C TYR A 211 17.22 15.87 5.00
N PRO A 212 18.32 15.10 5.12
CA PRO A 212 18.28 13.67 5.38
C PRO A 212 17.74 13.37 6.78
N ASN A 213 16.95 12.29 6.91
CA ASN A 213 16.55 11.75 8.21
C ASN A 213 17.69 10.92 8.83
N LEU A 214 17.79 10.96 10.16
CA LEU A 214 18.82 10.22 10.90
C LEU A 214 18.27 8.98 11.61
N ALA A 215 18.98 7.87 11.45
CA ALA A 215 18.90 6.71 12.33
C ALA A 215 20.02 6.82 13.38
N LEU A 216 19.68 7.37 14.54
CA LEU A 216 20.65 7.61 15.62
C LEU A 216 21.29 6.30 16.11
N LEU A 217 22.52 6.36 16.60
CA LEU A 217 23.19 5.27 17.31
C LEU A 217 23.39 5.64 18.78
N LYS A 218 22.98 4.75 19.69
CA LYS A 218 23.25 4.92 21.13
C LYS A 218 24.64 4.41 21.53
N GLU A 219 25.13 3.35 20.88
CA GLU A 219 26.42 2.73 21.15
C GLU A 219 27.26 2.73 19.87
N GLY A 220 28.56 2.99 19.98
CA GLY A 220 29.48 3.04 18.82
C GLY A 220 29.41 4.33 17.99
N GLY A 221 28.62 5.32 18.40
CA GLY A 221 28.51 6.62 17.72
C GLY A 221 29.81 7.43 17.72
N GLU A 222 30.66 7.27 18.73
CA GLU A 222 31.95 7.98 18.84
C GLU A 222 32.85 7.76 17.63
N SER A 223 32.87 6.54 17.09
CA SER A 223 33.59 6.21 15.85
C SER A 223 33.09 7.01 14.65
N ILE A 224 31.79 7.34 14.60
CA ILE A 224 31.20 8.16 13.55
C ILE A 224 31.68 9.60 13.66
N SER A 225 31.69 10.17 14.86
CA SER A 225 32.25 11.51 15.09
C SER A 225 33.73 11.57 14.65
N GLU A 226 34.51 10.54 14.99
CA GLU A 226 35.91 10.45 14.56
C GLU A 226 36.04 10.35 13.04
N LEU A 227 35.22 9.55 12.35
CA LEU A 227 35.22 9.46 10.88
C LEU A 227 34.94 10.81 10.24
N VAL A 228 33.91 11.49 10.73
CA VAL A 228 33.43 12.76 10.18
C VAL A 228 34.48 13.86 10.38
N ASN A 229 35.14 13.90 11.54
CA ASN A 229 36.14 14.92 11.85
C ASN A 229 37.55 14.59 11.31
N SER A 230 38.05 13.39 11.54
CA SER A 230 39.43 12.99 11.19
C SER A 230 39.55 12.41 9.76
N GLY A 231 38.48 11.82 9.24
CA GLY A 231 38.44 11.19 7.92
C GLY A 231 38.79 9.70 7.92
N SER A 232 39.15 9.12 9.07
CA SER A 232 39.43 7.68 9.18
C SER A 232 39.03 7.16 10.57
N SER A 233 38.13 6.19 10.60
CA SER A 233 37.83 5.42 11.81
C SER A 233 37.14 4.10 11.45
N SER A 234 37.03 3.19 12.43
CA SER A 234 36.27 1.95 12.28
C SER A 234 34.80 2.20 12.62
N VAL A 235 33.98 2.47 11.61
CA VAL A 235 32.54 2.72 11.78
C VAL A 235 31.68 1.47 11.61
N PRO A 236 30.52 1.39 12.29
CA PRO A 236 29.54 0.34 12.03
C PRO A 236 28.99 0.47 10.60
N VAL A 237 28.65 -0.67 10.01
CA VAL A 237 28.05 -0.74 8.66
C VAL A 237 26.68 -1.39 8.77
N ASP A 238 25.64 -0.68 8.32
CA ASP A 238 24.29 -1.22 8.14
C ASP A 238 24.01 -1.39 6.64
N ALA A 239 23.99 -2.64 6.16
CA ALA A 239 23.70 -2.97 4.76
C ALA A 239 22.28 -2.55 4.33
N SER A 240 21.37 -2.32 5.28
CA SER A 240 20.02 -1.80 5.03
C SER A 240 19.94 -0.28 5.00
N MET A 241 21.07 0.42 5.15
CA MET A 241 21.19 1.88 5.06
C MET A 241 20.33 2.60 6.13
N GLY A 242 20.40 2.12 7.37
CA GLY A 242 19.70 2.69 8.52
C GLY A 242 18.28 2.15 8.75
N LYS A 243 17.72 1.37 7.82
CA LYS A 243 16.37 0.81 7.96
C LYS A 243 16.29 -0.24 9.07
N ALA A 244 17.30 -1.09 9.22
CA ALA A 244 17.34 -2.12 10.25
C ALA A 244 17.42 -1.49 11.65
N ILE A 245 18.17 -0.40 11.80
CA ILE A 245 18.27 0.35 13.06
C ILE A 245 16.92 0.98 13.41
N GLN A 246 16.21 1.55 12.43
CA GLN A 246 14.85 2.06 12.65
C GLN A 246 13.89 0.94 13.08
N VAL A 247 13.92 -0.23 12.43
CA VAL A 247 13.06 -1.38 12.78
C VAL A 247 13.44 -1.95 14.16
N ALA A 248 14.73 -2.06 14.47
CA ALA A 248 15.20 -2.56 15.75
C ALA A 248 14.75 -1.66 16.92
N ARG A 249 14.67 -0.34 16.70
CA ARG A 249 14.13 0.62 17.67
C ARG A 249 12.62 0.52 17.84
N VAL A 250 11.89 0.12 16.79
CA VAL A 250 10.43 -0.07 16.86
C VAL A 250 10.04 -1.32 17.64
N LYS A 251 10.94 -2.30 17.83
CA LYS A 251 10.68 -3.47 18.67
C LYS A 251 10.55 -3.06 20.14
N LYS A 252 9.32 -2.76 20.55
CA LYS A 252 8.94 -2.51 21.93
C LYS A 252 9.02 -3.79 22.75
N SER A 253 9.70 -3.74 23.89
CA SER A 253 9.70 -4.80 24.90
C SER A 253 8.37 -4.81 25.68
N PHE A 254 8.05 -5.89 26.39
CA PHE A 254 6.87 -5.95 27.27
C PHE A 254 6.86 -4.81 28.29
N SER A 255 8.03 -4.43 28.81
CA SER A 255 8.19 -3.26 29.69
C SER A 255 7.72 -1.96 29.02
N ASP A 256 8.03 -1.77 27.74
CA ASP A 256 7.67 -0.57 26.99
C ASP A 256 6.16 -0.49 26.77
N TYR A 257 5.49 -1.64 26.62
CA TYR A 257 4.03 -1.69 26.61
C TYR A 257 3.45 -1.26 27.95
N VAL A 258 3.96 -1.78 29.08
CA VAL A 258 3.49 -1.41 30.43
C VAL A 258 3.67 0.08 30.69
N GLN A 259 4.84 0.64 30.38
CA GLN A 259 5.11 2.07 30.52
C GLN A 259 4.25 2.93 29.59
N GLY A 260 3.94 2.41 28.39
CA GLY A 260 3.10 3.09 27.40
C GLY A 260 1.60 3.05 27.66
N GLY A 261 1.11 2.40 28.73
CA GLY A 261 -0.33 2.31 29.05
C GLY A 261 -0.90 3.49 29.84
N GLY A 262 -0.06 4.44 30.25
CA GLY A 262 -0.49 5.59 31.05
C GLY A 262 -1.18 5.21 32.38
N VAL A 263 -1.82 6.18 33.02
CA VAL A 263 -2.45 6.01 34.34
C VAL A 263 -3.58 4.98 34.31
N VAL A 264 -4.39 4.98 33.24
CA VAL A 264 -5.51 4.05 33.09
C VAL A 264 -5.01 2.61 32.89
N GLY A 265 -3.96 2.41 32.11
CA GLY A 265 -3.34 1.10 31.91
C GLY A 265 -2.84 0.49 33.23
N TYR A 266 -2.20 1.29 34.09
CA TYR A 266 -1.83 0.82 35.44
C TYR A 266 -3.04 0.42 36.28
N GLY A 267 -4.16 1.16 36.20
CA GLY A 267 -5.41 0.80 36.87
C GLY A 267 -5.99 -0.53 36.38
N ILE A 268 -5.96 -0.78 35.05
CA ILE A 268 -6.39 -2.04 34.44
C ILE A 268 -5.51 -3.20 34.94
N LEU A 269 -4.19 -3.03 34.97
CA LEU A 269 -3.26 -4.06 35.44
C LEU A 269 -3.47 -4.36 36.93
N ALA A 270 -3.72 -3.36 37.77
CA ALA A 270 -4.03 -3.55 39.19
C ALA A 270 -5.32 -4.36 39.39
N LEU A 271 -6.38 -4.05 38.64
CA LEU A 271 -7.62 -4.84 38.63
C LEU A 271 -7.40 -6.28 38.16
N GLY A 272 -6.60 -6.46 37.11
CA GLY A 272 -6.23 -7.79 36.61
C GLY A 272 -5.49 -8.62 37.64
N LEU A 273 -4.51 -8.03 38.33
CA LEU A 273 -3.77 -8.69 39.40
C LEU A 273 -4.68 -9.11 40.55
N LEU A 274 -5.59 -8.22 40.98
CA LEU A 274 -6.57 -8.53 42.02
C LEU A 274 -7.54 -9.65 41.59
N ALA A 275 -7.98 -9.66 40.34
CA ALA A 275 -8.81 -10.74 39.79
C ALA A 275 -8.07 -12.08 39.78
N ILE A 276 -6.79 -12.10 39.40
CA ILE A 276 -5.96 -13.31 39.43
C ILE A 276 -5.80 -13.83 40.87
N LEU A 277 -5.56 -12.96 41.85
CA LEU A 277 -5.47 -13.36 43.26
C LEU A 277 -6.77 -14.00 43.77
N ILE A 278 -7.91 -13.36 43.48
CA ILE A 278 -9.24 -13.90 43.84
C ILE A 278 -9.47 -15.25 43.14
N ALA A 279 -9.10 -15.36 41.86
CA ALA A 279 -9.25 -16.59 41.10
C ALA A 279 -8.46 -17.75 41.70
N ILE A 280 -7.18 -17.56 42.00
CA ILE A 280 -6.33 -18.59 42.62
C ILE A 280 -6.92 -19.03 43.95
N TRP A 281 -7.30 -18.07 44.80
CA TRP A 281 -7.92 -18.35 46.08
C TRP A 281 -9.24 -19.14 45.92
N LYS A 282 -10.05 -18.80 44.90
CA LYS A 282 -11.30 -19.49 44.60
C LYS A 282 -11.13 -20.90 44.07
N VAL A 283 -10.13 -21.13 43.22
CA VAL A 283 -9.78 -22.50 42.78
C VAL A 283 -9.51 -23.36 44.02
N ILE A 284 -8.69 -22.87 44.95
CA ILE A 284 -8.35 -23.61 46.16
C ILE A 284 -9.59 -23.83 47.05
N GLU A 285 -10.42 -22.81 47.26
CA GLU A 285 -11.63 -22.91 48.09
C GLU A 285 -12.64 -23.92 47.53
N ILE A 286 -12.93 -23.88 46.23
CA ILE A 286 -13.91 -24.77 45.59
C ILE A 286 -13.36 -26.21 45.53
N SER A 287 -12.08 -26.38 45.18
CA SER A 287 -11.47 -27.71 45.11
C SER A 287 -11.38 -28.39 46.48
N ARG A 288 -11.13 -27.63 47.56
CA ARG A 288 -11.06 -28.14 48.94
C ARG A 288 -12.40 -28.13 49.68
N PHE A 289 -13.50 -27.72 49.03
CA PHE A 289 -14.80 -27.71 49.67
C PHE A 289 -15.23 -29.13 50.05
N PRO A 290 -15.45 -29.44 51.34
CA PRO A 290 -15.72 -30.79 51.81
C PRO A 290 -17.14 -31.22 51.45
N ILE A 291 -17.25 -32.16 50.52
CA ILE A 291 -18.50 -32.83 50.16
C ILE A 291 -18.25 -34.34 50.32
N PRO A 292 -19.12 -35.08 51.02
CA PRO A 292 -18.97 -36.52 51.14
C PRO A 292 -18.97 -37.17 49.77
N ASN A 293 -18.02 -38.06 49.55
CA ASN A 293 -18.04 -38.92 48.37
C ASN A 293 -19.20 -39.92 48.49
N ARG A 294 -19.77 -40.35 47.37
CA ARG A 294 -20.90 -41.29 47.31
C ARG A 294 -20.67 -42.55 48.15
N THR A 295 -19.46 -43.11 48.13
CA THR A 295 -19.12 -44.30 48.93
C THR A 295 -19.23 -44.05 50.44
N LYS A 296 -18.76 -42.89 50.91
CA LYS A 296 -18.86 -42.54 52.33
C LYS A 296 -20.30 -42.25 52.75
N LEU A 297 -21.10 -41.66 51.84
CA LEU A 297 -22.51 -41.46 52.06
C LEU A 297 -23.27 -42.80 52.18
N ASN A 298 -22.98 -43.76 51.31
CA ASN A 298 -23.62 -45.08 51.36
C ASN A 298 -23.39 -45.77 52.72
N TYR A 299 -22.17 -45.71 53.28
CA TYR A 299 -21.93 -46.24 54.62
C TYR A 299 -22.76 -45.57 55.72
N ILE A 300 -23.10 -44.28 55.58
CA ILE A 300 -23.98 -43.58 56.51
C ILE A 300 -25.43 -44.01 56.30
N LEU A 301 -25.85 -44.18 55.04
CA LEU A 301 -27.21 -44.64 54.70
C LEU A 301 -27.45 -46.08 55.15
N ASP A 302 -26.46 -46.98 54.99
CA ASP A 302 -26.54 -48.37 55.44
C ASP A 302 -26.73 -48.46 56.97
N ASP A 303 -25.98 -47.66 57.75
CA ASP A 303 -26.15 -47.56 59.21
C ASP A 303 -27.53 -47.03 59.58
N LEU A 304 -28.02 -46.01 58.86
CA LEU A 304 -29.35 -45.42 59.09
C LEU A 304 -30.48 -46.40 58.77
N LEU A 305 -30.38 -47.15 57.67
CA LEU A 305 -31.38 -48.15 57.26
C LEU A 305 -31.38 -49.38 58.18
N SER A 306 -30.23 -49.72 58.78
CA SER A 306 -30.11 -50.79 59.78
C SER A 306 -30.52 -50.38 61.20
N GLY A 307 -30.86 -49.09 61.41
CA GLY A 307 -31.34 -48.56 62.69
C GLY A 307 -30.22 -48.12 63.65
N ASP A 308 -28.96 -48.13 63.22
CA ASP A 308 -27.80 -47.74 64.02
C ASP A 308 -27.51 -46.23 63.90
N SER A 309 -28.42 -45.43 64.47
CA SER A 309 -28.35 -43.97 64.37
C SER A 309 -27.13 -43.36 65.10
N GLU A 310 -26.61 -44.01 66.15
CA GLU A 310 -25.43 -43.54 66.89
C GLU A 310 -24.17 -43.60 66.02
N ASN A 311 -23.94 -44.72 65.32
CA ASN A 311 -22.81 -44.84 64.39
C ASN A 311 -22.94 -43.89 63.19
N ALA A 312 -24.14 -43.72 62.65
CA ALA A 312 -24.40 -42.76 61.57
C ALA A 312 -24.10 -41.30 62.00
N HIS A 313 -24.48 -40.90 63.22
CA HIS A 313 -24.16 -39.57 63.77
C HIS A 313 -22.66 -39.38 63.96
N SER A 314 -21.94 -40.38 64.48
CA SER A 314 -20.49 -40.31 64.66
C SER A 314 -19.77 -40.13 63.32
N LYS A 315 -20.12 -40.93 62.30
CA LYS A 315 -19.57 -40.81 60.94
C LYS A 315 -19.91 -39.48 60.26
N ALA A 316 -21.10 -38.93 60.51
CA ALA A 316 -21.50 -37.63 59.97
C ALA A 316 -20.70 -36.46 60.56
N GLN A 317 -20.30 -36.55 61.84
CA GLN A 317 -19.52 -35.51 62.52
C GLN A 317 -18.05 -35.43 62.06
N GLU A 318 -17.52 -36.47 61.42
CA GLU A 318 -16.18 -36.42 60.79
C GLU A 318 -16.11 -35.40 59.65
N PHE A 319 -17.24 -35.10 59.01
CA PHE A 319 -17.30 -34.12 57.93
C PHE A 319 -17.37 -32.71 58.51
N GLN A 320 -16.33 -31.93 58.25
CA GLN A 320 -16.31 -30.51 58.62
C GLN A 320 -16.92 -29.62 57.53
N GLY A 321 -17.24 -28.37 57.89
CA GLY A 321 -17.75 -27.37 56.95
C GLY A 321 -19.24 -27.49 56.64
N LEU A 322 -19.70 -26.73 55.64
CA LEU A 322 -21.13 -26.66 55.29
C LEU A 322 -21.68 -27.97 54.72
N GLY A 323 -20.87 -28.70 53.94
CA GLY A 323 -21.26 -30.03 53.44
C GLY A 323 -21.42 -31.06 54.55
N GLY A 324 -20.56 -31.02 55.57
CA GLY A 324 -20.73 -31.87 56.77
C GLY A 324 -21.94 -31.50 57.61
N LYS A 325 -22.23 -30.20 57.78
CA LYS A 325 -23.45 -29.74 58.46
C LYS A 325 -24.74 -30.19 57.74
N MET A 326 -24.72 -30.24 56.41
CA MET A 326 -25.83 -30.77 55.62
C MET A 326 -26.03 -32.27 55.89
N VAL A 327 -24.95 -33.04 55.92
CA VAL A 327 -25.00 -34.48 56.24
C VAL A 327 -25.50 -34.70 57.66
N ALA A 328 -24.96 -33.98 58.64
CA ALA A 328 -25.40 -34.07 60.03
C ALA A 328 -26.89 -33.76 60.17
N ALA A 329 -27.40 -32.70 59.52
CA ALA A 329 -28.82 -32.40 59.49
C ALA A 329 -29.61 -33.56 58.85
N GLY A 330 -29.11 -34.13 57.75
CA GLY A 330 -29.73 -35.28 57.10
C GLY A 330 -29.82 -36.52 57.99
N VAL A 331 -28.80 -36.80 58.81
CA VAL A 331 -28.82 -37.91 59.78
C VAL A 331 -29.76 -37.61 60.97
N THR A 332 -29.78 -36.38 61.48
CA THR A 332 -30.62 -35.99 62.61
C THR A 332 -32.11 -36.07 62.29
N TYR A 333 -32.51 -35.59 61.11
CA TYR A 333 -33.92 -35.55 60.68
C TYR A 333 -34.32 -36.78 59.83
N PHE A 334 -33.48 -37.81 59.75
CA PHE A 334 -33.70 -38.95 58.84
C PHE A 334 -34.97 -39.75 59.15
N TYR A 335 -35.30 -39.92 60.43
CA TYR A 335 -36.48 -40.68 60.87
C TYR A 335 -37.73 -39.80 61.04
N ASP A 336 -37.62 -38.49 60.83
CA ASP A 336 -38.76 -37.58 60.84
C ASP A 336 -39.57 -37.69 59.54
N LYS A 337 -40.68 -36.96 59.45
CA LYS A 337 -41.46 -36.88 58.21
C LYS A 337 -40.57 -36.40 57.07
N ARG A 338 -40.66 -37.03 55.89
CA ARG A 338 -39.90 -36.68 54.68
C ARG A 338 -39.82 -35.17 54.40
N ARG A 339 -40.93 -34.45 54.61
CA ARG A 339 -40.97 -32.98 54.43
C ARG A 339 -40.03 -32.21 55.36
N ILE A 340 -39.88 -32.64 56.61
CA ILE A 340 -38.98 -32.01 57.60
C ILE A 340 -37.51 -32.20 57.18
N LEU A 341 -37.17 -33.41 56.73
CA LEU A 341 -35.85 -33.71 56.19
C LEU A 341 -35.55 -32.87 54.94
N GLU A 342 -36.51 -32.79 54.03
CA GLU A 342 -36.39 -32.00 52.80
C GLU A 342 -36.15 -30.52 53.11
N ASP A 343 -36.97 -29.93 53.99
CA ASP A 343 -36.83 -28.55 54.43
C ASP A 343 -35.43 -28.30 55.05
N ALA A 344 -34.97 -29.19 55.93
CA ALA A 344 -33.67 -29.09 56.58
C ALA A 344 -32.50 -29.18 55.58
N LEU A 345 -32.58 -30.07 54.58
CA LEU A 345 -31.55 -30.24 53.56
C LEU A 345 -31.53 -29.05 52.58
N LEU A 346 -32.70 -28.58 52.15
CA LEU A 346 -32.83 -27.40 51.29
C LEU A 346 -32.29 -26.14 51.97
N GLU A 347 -32.53 -25.97 53.27
CA GLU A 347 -31.95 -24.88 54.06
C GLU A 347 -30.41 -24.90 53.99
N LYS A 348 -29.78 -26.09 54.15
CA LYS A 348 -28.31 -26.20 54.09
C LYS A 348 -27.77 -26.05 52.67
N LEU A 349 -28.46 -26.56 51.64
CA LEU A 349 -28.10 -26.32 50.23
C LEU A 349 -28.15 -24.82 49.89
N GLY A 350 -29.16 -24.11 50.40
CA GLY A 350 -29.30 -22.65 50.28
C GLY A 350 -28.15 -21.87 50.92
N MET A 351 -27.43 -22.46 51.89
CA MET A 351 -26.21 -21.87 52.47
C MET A 351 -24.93 -22.23 51.68
N ILE A 352 -24.91 -23.38 51.00
CA ILE A 352 -23.76 -23.85 50.22
C ILE A 352 -23.63 -23.07 48.91
N GLN A 353 -24.73 -22.84 48.20
CA GLN A 353 -24.70 -22.18 46.89
C GLN A 353 -24.05 -20.78 46.94
N PRO A 354 -24.46 -19.85 47.83
CA PRO A 354 -23.85 -18.52 47.89
C PRO A 354 -22.38 -18.56 48.28
N ARG A 355 -21.97 -19.58 49.06
CA ARG A 355 -20.58 -19.77 49.48
C ARG A 355 -19.68 -20.12 48.28
N LEU A 356 -20.13 -21.06 47.43
CA LEU A 356 -19.40 -21.47 46.23
C LEU A 356 -19.36 -20.35 45.19
N GLU A 357 -20.47 -19.63 45.01
CA GLU A 357 -20.60 -18.57 43.99
C GLU A 357 -19.98 -17.22 44.41
N ARG A 358 -19.64 -17.04 45.69
CA ARG A 358 -19.03 -15.79 46.21
C ARG A 358 -17.85 -15.36 45.33
N TYR A 359 -17.75 -14.07 45.02
CA TYR A 359 -16.74 -13.46 44.14
C TYR A 359 -16.71 -13.88 42.66
N LEU A 360 -17.47 -14.89 42.22
CA LEU A 360 -17.64 -15.14 40.78
C LEU A 360 -18.25 -13.91 40.07
N PRO A 361 -19.26 -13.21 40.63
CA PRO A 361 -19.79 -11.99 40.02
C PRO A 361 -18.74 -10.89 39.89
N PHE A 362 -17.80 -10.80 40.85
CA PHE A 362 -16.71 -9.83 40.78
C PHE A 362 -15.75 -10.12 39.62
N LEU A 363 -15.40 -11.40 39.39
CA LEU A 363 -14.57 -11.77 38.24
C LEU A 363 -15.28 -11.46 36.91
N ALA A 364 -16.60 -11.70 36.83
CA ALA A 364 -17.40 -11.31 35.67
C ALA A 364 -17.41 -9.79 35.46
N LEU A 365 -17.53 -9.01 36.55
CA LEU A 365 -17.46 -7.56 36.51
C LEU A 365 -16.10 -7.08 36.00
N VAL A 366 -14.99 -7.64 36.48
CA VAL A 366 -13.64 -7.26 35.98
C VAL A 366 -13.48 -7.60 34.51
N ALA A 367 -13.94 -8.78 34.07
CA ALA A 367 -13.90 -9.17 32.66
C ALA A 367 -14.69 -8.20 31.75
N ALA A 368 -15.81 -7.66 32.23
CA ALA A 368 -16.62 -6.68 31.49
C ALA A 368 -16.07 -5.25 31.60
N ALA A 369 -15.54 -4.86 32.76
CA ALA A 369 -15.08 -3.51 33.03
C ALA A 369 -13.69 -3.21 32.46
N ALA A 370 -12.77 -4.19 32.41
CA ALA A 370 -11.41 -3.97 31.92
C ALA A 370 -11.34 -3.48 30.45
N PRO A 371 -12.12 -4.02 29.49
CA PRO A 371 -12.19 -3.49 28.13
C PRO A 371 -12.80 -2.09 28.07
N MET A 372 -13.83 -1.83 28.89
CA MET A 372 -14.47 -0.51 28.96
C MET A 372 -13.51 0.56 29.51
N MET A 373 -12.69 0.21 30.50
CA MET A 373 -11.60 1.07 30.99
C MET A 373 -10.54 1.30 29.89
N GLY A 374 -10.21 0.28 29.10
CA GLY A 374 -9.31 0.42 27.95
C GLY A 374 -9.84 1.43 26.92
N LEU A 375 -11.13 1.34 26.58
CA LEU A 375 -11.81 2.28 25.70
C LEU A 375 -11.90 3.69 26.31
N LEU A 376 -12.12 3.83 27.62
CA LEU A 376 -12.03 5.13 28.28
C LEU A 376 -10.62 5.72 28.14
N GLY A 377 -9.59 4.88 28.26
CA GLY A 377 -8.19 5.27 28.06
C GLY A 377 -7.92 5.85 26.67
N THR A 378 -8.54 5.32 25.61
CA THR A 378 -8.36 5.87 24.26
C THR A 378 -8.98 7.24 24.11
N VAL A 379 -10.19 7.43 24.65
CA VAL A 379 -10.87 8.72 24.62
C VAL A 379 -10.03 9.77 25.36
N LEU A 380 -9.52 9.44 26.55
CA LEU A 380 -8.63 10.32 27.31
C LEU A 380 -7.32 10.62 26.57
N GLY A 381 -6.67 9.61 25.98
CA GLY A 381 -5.43 9.79 25.23
C GLY A 381 -5.60 10.65 23.98
N ILE A 382 -6.67 10.44 23.21
CA ILE A 382 -7.00 11.25 22.04
C ILE A 382 -7.33 12.69 22.45
N MET A 383 -8.11 12.90 23.51
CA MET A 383 -8.39 14.25 24.02
C MET A 383 -7.12 14.99 24.44
N LYS A 384 -6.22 14.32 25.18
CA LYS A 384 -4.92 14.87 25.57
C LYS A 384 -4.07 15.23 24.34
N THR A 385 -4.08 14.37 23.32
CA THR A 385 -3.34 14.59 22.07
C THR A 385 -3.85 15.83 21.34
N PHE A 386 -5.17 15.99 21.19
CA PHE A 386 -5.76 17.18 20.58
C PHE A 386 -5.52 18.47 21.40
N ALA A 387 -5.55 18.38 22.73
CA ALA A 387 -5.25 19.51 23.60
C ALA A 387 -3.79 19.97 23.49
N MET A 388 -2.84 19.06 23.29
CA MET A 388 -1.44 19.42 23.04
C MET A 388 -1.26 20.09 21.67
N MET A 389 -2.00 19.63 20.65
CA MET A 389 -1.96 20.23 19.31
C MET A 389 -2.48 21.67 19.28
N SER A 390 -3.50 22.00 20.08
CA SER A 390 -4.03 23.38 20.13
C SER A 390 -3.06 24.37 20.77
N ILE A 391 -2.13 23.89 21.60
CA ILE A 391 -1.12 24.71 22.28
C ILE A 391 0.18 24.79 21.45
N GLY A 392 0.62 23.67 20.88
CA GLY A 392 1.92 23.55 20.17
C GLY A 392 1.88 23.79 18.65
N GLY A 393 0.69 23.95 18.05
CA GLY A 393 0.54 24.03 16.59
C GLY A 393 0.67 22.67 15.89
N SER A 394 0.32 22.62 14.60
CA SER A 394 0.26 21.38 13.79
C SER A 394 1.63 20.77 13.42
N GLY A 395 2.74 21.29 13.95
CA GLY A 395 4.10 20.92 13.55
C GLY A 395 4.69 19.70 14.26
N ASP A 396 4.18 19.29 15.42
CA ASP A 396 4.76 18.21 16.22
C ASP A 396 4.03 16.86 16.01
N SER A 397 4.23 16.28 14.82
CA SER A 397 3.65 14.99 14.40
C SER A 397 4.03 13.82 15.32
N LYS A 398 5.13 13.97 16.07
CA LYS A 398 5.63 12.99 17.03
C LYS A 398 4.81 12.92 18.30
N SER A 399 4.60 14.07 18.95
CA SER A 399 3.77 14.15 20.14
C SER A 399 2.35 13.65 19.84
N PHE A 400 1.87 13.95 18.63
CA PHE A 400 0.61 13.41 18.11
C PHE A 400 0.62 11.87 18.02
N SER A 401 1.62 11.31 17.34
CA SER A 401 1.74 9.85 17.15
C SER A 401 1.95 9.10 18.47
N ALA A 402 2.66 9.71 19.43
CA ALA A 402 2.93 9.15 20.75
C ALA A 402 1.64 9.03 21.58
N GLY A 403 0.80 10.09 21.61
CA GLY A 403 -0.46 10.08 22.36
C GLY A 403 -1.49 9.08 21.80
N ILE A 404 -1.53 8.92 20.48
CA ILE A 404 -2.35 7.86 19.85
C ILE A 404 -1.80 6.47 20.18
N SER A 405 -0.47 6.30 20.15
CA SER A 405 0.13 5.02 20.54
C SER A 405 -0.19 4.65 22.00
N GLU A 406 -0.15 5.61 22.94
CA GLU A 406 -0.50 5.41 24.36
C GLU A 406 -1.96 4.94 24.50
N ALA A 407 -2.88 5.62 23.80
CA ALA A 407 -4.29 5.26 23.75
C ALA A 407 -4.52 3.81 23.29
N LEU A 408 -3.89 3.41 22.18
CA LEU A 408 -4.03 2.07 21.62
C LEU A 408 -3.45 0.97 22.54
N ILE A 409 -2.31 1.26 23.17
CA ILE A 409 -1.68 0.33 24.13
C ILE A 409 -2.60 0.10 25.35
N THR A 410 -3.24 1.16 25.85
CA THR A 410 -4.19 1.06 26.98
C THR A 410 -5.38 0.15 26.67
N THR A 411 -5.91 0.20 25.44
CA THR A 411 -6.97 -0.72 25.00
C THR A 411 -6.49 -2.16 24.93
N ALA A 412 -5.30 -2.37 24.38
CA ALA A 412 -4.71 -3.69 24.30
C ALA A 412 -4.54 -4.30 25.70
N MET A 413 -4.11 -3.52 26.70
CA MET A 413 -4.05 -3.97 28.10
C MET A 413 -5.41 -4.41 28.65
N GLY A 414 -6.47 -3.64 28.36
CA GLY A 414 -7.84 -4.00 28.74
C GLY A 414 -8.24 -5.38 28.25
N LEU A 415 -7.94 -5.70 26.99
CA LEU A 415 -8.22 -7.00 26.40
C LEU A 415 -7.30 -8.11 26.96
N ILE A 416 -6.01 -7.82 27.15
CA ILE A 416 -5.03 -8.75 27.73
C ILE A 416 -5.45 -9.18 29.14
N VAL A 417 -6.08 -8.30 29.92
CA VAL A 417 -6.62 -8.65 31.23
C VAL A 417 -7.99 -9.33 31.13
N ALA A 418 -8.90 -8.84 30.28
CA ALA A 418 -10.26 -9.35 30.21
C ALA A 418 -10.36 -10.79 29.70
N ILE A 419 -9.59 -11.15 28.68
CA ILE A 419 -9.67 -12.46 28.02
C ILE A 419 -9.29 -13.61 28.98
N PRO A 420 -8.17 -13.56 29.73
CA PRO A 420 -7.88 -14.58 30.73
C PRO A 420 -8.93 -14.61 31.85
N VAL A 421 -9.39 -13.45 32.33
CA VAL A 421 -10.35 -13.38 33.45
C VAL A 421 -11.70 -14.00 33.08
N ILE A 422 -12.21 -13.79 31.86
CA ILE A 422 -13.48 -14.40 31.43
C ILE A 422 -13.36 -15.93 31.30
N ILE A 423 -12.23 -16.44 30.82
CA ILE A 423 -11.97 -17.90 30.73
C ILE A 423 -11.94 -18.50 32.14
N ILE A 424 -11.17 -17.89 33.04
CA ILE A 424 -11.05 -18.32 34.43
C ILE A 424 -12.41 -18.27 35.14
N HIS A 425 -13.20 -17.21 34.94
CA HIS A 425 -14.55 -17.11 35.47
C HIS A 425 -15.44 -18.25 34.98
N GLY A 426 -15.40 -18.56 33.68
CA GLY A 426 -16.16 -19.68 33.09
C GLY A 426 -15.78 -21.04 33.71
N MET A 427 -14.47 -21.29 33.85
CA MET A 427 -13.97 -22.52 34.49
C MET A 427 -14.40 -22.62 35.96
N LEU A 428 -14.25 -21.54 36.73
CA LEU A 428 -14.64 -21.50 38.14
C LEU A 428 -16.15 -21.67 38.34
N LYS A 429 -16.97 -21.06 37.46
CA LYS A 429 -18.43 -21.24 37.47
C LYS A 429 -18.83 -22.69 37.22
N SER A 430 -18.17 -23.35 36.27
CA SER A 430 -18.38 -24.78 36.00
C SER A 430 -17.99 -25.65 37.19
N LEU A 431 -16.83 -25.38 37.82
CA LEU A 431 -16.38 -26.09 39.02
C LEU A 431 -17.33 -25.89 40.20
N ALA A 432 -17.79 -24.66 40.44
CA ALA A 432 -18.78 -24.35 41.48
C ALA A 432 -20.10 -25.12 41.24
N LYS A 433 -20.62 -25.11 40.01
CA LYS A 433 -21.83 -25.86 39.64
C LYS A 433 -21.66 -27.37 39.83
N SER A 434 -20.52 -27.93 39.42
CA SER A 434 -20.23 -29.36 39.61
C SER A 434 -20.18 -29.74 41.09
N LYS A 435 -19.54 -28.92 41.93
CA LYS A 435 -19.51 -29.13 43.39
C LYS A 435 -20.89 -28.99 44.01
N PHE A 436 -21.68 -27.98 43.62
CA PHE A 436 -23.04 -27.83 44.10
C PHE A 436 -23.92 -29.04 43.73
N GLY A 437 -23.84 -29.53 42.49
CA GLY A 437 -24.57 -30.74 42.08
C GLY A 437 -24.16 -32.01 42.83
N GLN A 438 -22.91 -32.11 43.31
CA GLN A 438 -22.52 -33.20 44.22
C GLN A 438 -23.22 -33.09 45.58
N ALA A 439 -23.35 -31.87 46.14
CA ALA A 439 -24.07 -31.65 47.39
C ALA A 439 -25.58 -31.94 47.24
N GLU A 440 -26.18 -31.50 46.14
CA GLU A 440 -27.58 -31.81 45.81
C GLU A 440 -27.81 -33.32 45.68
N GLY A 441 -26.91 -34.04 45.01
CA GLY A 441 -26.96 -35.49 44.91
C GLY A 441 -26.91 -36.19 46.27
N VAL A 442 -26.12 -35.67 47.23
CA VAL A 442 -26.09 -36.19 48.61
C VAL A 442 -27.44 -35.99 49.31
N ALA A 443 -28.03 -34.80 49.19
CA ALA A 443 -29.34 -34.50 49.78
C ALA A 443 -30.45 -35.40 49.20
N LEU A 444 -30.47 -35.60 47.88
CA LEU A 444 -31.42 -36.49 47.21
C LEU A 444 -31.24 -37.95 47.63
N SER A 445 -30.01 -38.43 47.77
CA SER A 445 -29.74 -39.78 48.27
C SER A 445 -30.26 -39.99 49.70
N MET A 446 -30.13 -38.99 50.58
CA MET A 446 -30.70 -39.04 51.94
C MET A 446 -32.23 -39.07 51.92
N LEU A 447 -32.86 -38.26 51.07
CA LEU A 447 -34.33 -38.28 50.90
C LEU A 447 -34.83 -39.62 50.38
N ASN A 448 -34.18 -40.18 49.36
CA ASN A 448 -34.58 -41.48 48.80
C ASN A 448 -34.42 -42.62 49.82
N GLY A 449 -33.39 -42.57 50.67
CA GLY A 449 -33.19 -43.54 51.75
C GLY A 449 -34.37 -43.62 52.72
N THR A 450 -35.08 -42.50 52.98
CA THR A 450 -36.29 -42.52 53.81
C THR A 450 -37.48 -43.22 53.13
N THR A 451 -37.53 -43.21 51.80
CA THR A 451 -38.59 -43.88 51.02
C THR A 451 -38.40 -45.39 51.05
N GLU A 452 -37.16 -45.87 50.96
CA GLU A 452 -36.84 -47.30 51.15
C GLU A 452 -37.20 -47.80 52.55
N LEU A 453 -37.10 -46.92 53.56
CA LEU A 453 -37.50 -47.19 54.94
C LEU A 453 -39.02 -47.33 55.09
N GLU A 454 -39.80 -46.49 54.41
CA GLU A 454 -41.27 -46.60 54.36
C GLU A 454 -41.74 -47.88 53.65
N ASP A 455 -41.07 -48.25 52.55
CA ASP A 455 -41.34 -49.48 51.79
C ASP A 455 -40.97 -50.74 52.60
N ALA A 456 -39.82 -50.74 53.29
CA ALA A 456 -39.37 -51.85 54.15
C ALA A 456 -40.22 -52.03 55.41
N ALA A 457 -40.81 -50.94 55.93
CA ALA A 457 -41.74 -50.96 57.06
C ALA A 457 -43.16 -51.46 56.69
N GLY A 458 -43.40 -51.86 55.42
CA GLY A 458 -44.65 -52.44 54.98
C GLY A 458 -45.83 -51.46 54.88
N LYS A 459 -45.57 -50.14 54.92
CA LYS A 459 -46.59 -49.13 54.60
C LYS A 459 -46.70 -49.03 53.08
N LYS A 460 -47.69 -49.70 52.49
CA LYS A 460 -48.10 -49.46 51.09
C LYS A 460 -48.24 -47.95 50.86
N PRO A 461 -47.84 -47.43 49.68
CA PRO A 461 -48.14 -46.05 49.33
C PRO A 461 -49.66 -45.90 49.29
N SER A 462 -50.19 -45.05 50.16
CA SER A 462 -51.52 -44.49 49.95
C SER A 462 -51.44 -43.67 48.67
N ARG A 463 -51.81 -44.30 47.56
CA ARG A 463 -52.38 -43.59 46.42
C ARG A 463 -53.62 -42.87 46.93
N GLU A 464 -53.46 -41.62 47.33
CA GLU A 464 -54.55 -40.66 47.30
C GLU A 464 -54.50 -39.97 45.94
N GLU A 465 -55.36 -40.42 45.05
CA GLU A 465 -55.98 -39.62 43.99
C GLU A 465 -57.46 -40.06 43.95
N PRO A 466 -58.43 -39.23 43.51
CA PRO A 466 -58.45 -37.79 43.30
C PRO A 466 -59.76 -37.14 43.87
N GLU A 467 -60.10 -35.94 43.39
CA GLU A 467 -61.37 -35.18 43.51
C GLU A 467 -61.50 -34.14 44.63
N ASP A 468 -61.42 -32.88 44.20
CA ASP A 468 -62.35 -31.76 44.44
C ASP A 468 -61.59 -30.45 44.13
N LEU A 469 -62.02 -29.46 43.33
CA LEU A 469 -63.30 -29.11 42.74
C LEU A 469 -63.00 -28.08 41.64
N ASP A 470 -63.81 -28.08 40.58
CA ASP A 470 -63.98 -26.94 39.69
C ASP A 470 -64.27 -25.67 40.49
N LEU A 471 -63.53 -24.59 40.25
CA LEU A 471 -64.00 -23.22 40.41
C LEU A 471 -63.34 -22.31 39.36
N ASP A 472 -64.13 -22.07 38.31
CA ASP A 472 -64.33 -20.82 37.60
C ASP A 472 -63.16 -20.12 36.89
N GLU A 473 -63.25 -20.19 35.56
CA GLU A 473 -63.12 -19.03 34.70
C GLU A 473 -63.90 -17.83 35.28
N ALA A 474 -63.19 -16.80 35.75
CA ALA A 474 -63.65 -15.41 35.68
C ALA A 474 -62.49 -14.44 35.90
N GLU A 475 -62.24 -13.63 34.87
CA GLU A 475 -61.89 -12.21 34.95
C GLU A 475 -60.75 -11.77 35.88
N LEU A 476 -59.64 -11.28 35.30
CA LEU A 476 -59.27 -9.86 35.37
C LEU A 476 -58.00 -9.57 34.56
N ILE A 477 -58.23 -8.85 33.46
CA ILE A 477 -57.44 -7.78 32.81
C ILE A 477 -55.96 -7.66 33.19
#